data_AF-A0A1S8A872-F1
#
_entry.id   AF-A0A1S8A872-F1
#
_cell.length_a   1.000
_cell.length_b   1.000
_cell.length_c   1.000
_cell.angle_alpha   90.00
_cell.angle_beta   90.00
_cell.angle_gamma   90.00
#
_symmetry.space_group_name_H-M   'P 1'
#
loop_
_entity.id
_entity.type
_entity.pdbx_description
1 polymer ?
#
loop_
_entity_poly.entity_id
_entity_poly.type
_entity_poly.pdbx_seq_one_letter_code
_entity_poly.pdbx_strand_id
1 'polypeptide(L)'
;MGDVAVIGFSFKLPEGADTSSSLWETLEKGRNLVTDWPASRIIRNAFHSEELAKRNKLRSDGGYFIKDDPGAFDAPFFSVTAAEAASMDPMQRWTLEVSYRAFENGETFPTRNC
;
A
#
# COMPACT_ATOMS: atom_id res chain seq x y z
N MET A 1 10.75 -32.36 -0.26
CA MET A 1 10.33 -31.02 0.19
C MET A 1 8.92 -31.18 0.75
N GLY A 2 8.64 -30.67 1.95
CA GLY A 2 7.30 -30.78 2.56
C GLY A 2 6.32 -29.75 2.00
N ASP A 3 5.05 -29.90 2.34
CA ASP A 3 3.99 -28.95 2.00
C ASP A 3 4.21 -27.61 2.72
N VAL A 4 3.83 -26.51 2.06
CA VAL A 4 3.94 -25.14 2.60
C VAL A 4 2.54 -24.58 2.83
N ALA A 5 2.28 -24.09 4.05
CA ALA A 5 1.01 -23.46 4.41
C ALA A 5 1.18 -21.94 4.60
N VAL A 6 0.19 -21.16 4.16
CA VAL A 6 0.09 -19.73 4.47
C VAL A 6 -0.67 -19.60 5.78
N ILE A 7 0.05 -19.30 6.86
CA ILE A 7 -0.53 -19.20 8.22
C ILE A 7 -1.02 -17.80 8.58
N GLY A 8 -0.58 -16.77 7.85
CA GLY A 8 -0.95 -15.37 8.09
C GLY A 8 -0.63 -14.52 6.87
N PHE A 9 -1.42 -13.46 6.66
CA PHE A 9 -1.24 -12.52 5.56
C PHE A 9 -1.80 -11.15 5.94
N SER A 10 -1.31 -10.12 5.27
CA SER A 10 -1.79 -8.74 5.39
C SER A 10 -1.50 -8.03 4.07
N PHE A 11 -2.19 -6.93 3.81
CA PHE A 11 -2.09 -6.18 2.56
C PHE A 11 -2.54 -4.72 2.76
N LYS A 12 -2.10 -3.86 1.84
CA LYS A 12 -2.65 -2.52 1.63
C LYS A 12 -3.09 -2.43 0.17
N LEU A 13 -4.39 -2.26 -0.04
CA LEU A 13 -5.00 -2.17 -1.37
C LEU A 13 -5.80 -0.86 -1.50
N PRO A 14 -6.22 -0.51 -2.73
CA PRO A 14 -6.95 0.72 -2.98
C PRO A 14 -8.25 0.85 -2.17
N GLU A 15 -8.70 2.09 -1.98
CA GLU A 15 -10.02 2.40 -1.40
C GLU A 15 -10.35 1.72 -0.06
N GLY A 16 -9.33 1.46 0.78
CA GLY A 16 -9.53 0.89 2.12
C GLY A 16 -9.85 -0.60 2.14
N ALA A 17 -9.49 -1.32 1.07
CA ALA A 17 -9.46 -2.79 1.09
C ALA A 17 -8.22 -3.29 1.87
N ASP A 18 -8.12 -2.98 3.16
CA ASP A 18 -6.98 -3.30 4.04
C ASP A 18 -7.30 -4.35 5.11
N THR A 19 -8.48 -4.96 5.04
CA THR A 19 -8.91 -6.09 5.87
C THR A 19 -9.38 -7.26 5.01
N SER A 20 -9.36 -8.47 5.54
CA SER A 20 -9.88 -9.67 4.85
C SER A 20 -11.34 -9.49 4.44
N SER A 21 -12.17 -8.95 5.34
CA SER A 21 -13.58 -8.68 5.08
C SER A 21 -13.78 -7.65 3.97
N SER A 22 -13.06 -6.52 4.01
CA SER A 22 -13.21 -5.47 2.99
C SER A 22 -12.68 -5.88 1.61
N LEU A 23 -11.62 -6.69 1.58
CA LEU A 23 -11.13 -7.31 0.34
C LEU A 23 -12.17 -8.29 -0.23
N TRP A 24 -12.69 -9.19 0.60
CA TRP A 24 -13.63 -10.20 0.14
C TRP A 24 -14.93 -9.57 -0.40
N GLU A 25 -15.47 -8.59 0.32
CA GLU A 25 -16.64 -7.84 -0.14
C GLU A 25 -16.40 -7.14 -1.48
N THR A 26 -15.20 -6.56 -1.67
CA THR A 26 -14.82 -5.90 -2.92
C THR A 26 -14.80 -6.88 -4.08
N LEU A 27 -14.21 -8.06 -3.88
CA LEU A 27 -14.10 -9.11 -4.89
C LEU A 27 -15.46 -9.70 -5.24
N GLU A 28 -16.26 -10.09 -4.22
CA GLU A 28 -17.59 -10.66 -4.42
C GLU A 28 -18.52 -9.70 -5.19
N LYS A 29 -18.42 -8.40 -4.90
CA LYS A 29 -19.23 -7.37 -5.58
C LYS A 29 -18.63 -6.88 -6.89
N GLY A 30 -17.44 -7.36 -7.29
CA GLY A 30 -16.74 -6.91 -8.50
C GLY A 30 -16.52 -5.39 -8.54
N ARG A 31 -16.23 -4.77 -7.38
CA ARG A 31 -16.15 -3.30 -7.28
C ARG A 31 -14.97 -2.75 -8.05
N ASN A 32 -15.20 -1.72 -8.86
CA ASN A 32 -14.13 -0.93 -9.44
C ASN A 32 -13.62 0.09 -8.42
N LEU A 33 -12.37 -0.06 -7.99
CA LEU A 33 -11.70 0.83 -7.04
C LEU A 33 -10.79 1.88 -7.71
N VAL A 34 -10.94 2.12 -9.01
CA VAL A 34 -10.21 3.20 -9.69
C VAL A 34 -10.67 4.55 -9.14
N THR A 35 -9.71 5.39 -8.82
CA THR A 35 -9.92 6.79 -8.45
C THR A 35 -9.13 7.71 -9.38
N ASP A 36 -9.48 8.99 -9.39
CA ASP A 36 -8.67 10.01 -10.03
C ASP A 36 -7.26 10.05 -9.41
N TRP A 37 -6.30 10.61 -10.14
CA TRP A 37 -4.97 10.83 -9.57
C TRP A 37 -5.02 11.70 -8.30
N PRO A 38 -4.47 11.24 -7.17
CA PRO A 38 -4.43 12.04 -5.95
C PRO A 38 -3.60 13.30 -6.19
N ALA A 39 -4.20 14.47 -5.92
CA ALA A 39 -3.54 15.76 -6.12
C ALA A 39 -2.26 15.92 -5.27
N SER A 40 -2.16 15.20 -4.15
CA SER A 40 -0.97 15.12 -3.30
C SER A 40 0.19 14.33 -3.92
N ARG A 41 -0.07 13.50 -4.92
CA ARG A 41 0.91 12.60 -5.55
C ARG A 41 1.29 13.04 -6.96
N ILE A 42 0.33 13.53 -7.73
CA ILE A 42 0.49 13.80 -9.16
C ILE A 42 -0.16 15.13 -9.52
N ILE A 43 0.61 16.01 -10.18
CA ILE A 43 0.10 17.24 -10.77
C ILE A 43 -0.53 16.89 -12.13
N ARG A 44 -1.85 16.66 -12.18
CA ARG A 44 -2.56 16.19 -13.38
C ARG A 44 -2.19 16.97 -14.64
N ASN A 45 -2.21 18.30 -14.59
CA ASN A 45 -1.94 19.16 -15.74
C ASN A 45 -0.52 18.98 -16.31
N ALA A 46 0.44 18.58 -15.47
CA ALA A 46 1.82 18.35 -15.89
C ALA A 46 1.98 17.03 -16.67
N PHE A 47 1.13 16.03 -16.42
CA PHE A 47 1.33 14.66 -16.94
C PHE A 47 0.18 14.14 -17.81
N HIS A 48 -1.02 14.73 -17.76
CA HIS A 48 -2.18 14.22 -18.51
C HIS A 48 -2.23 14.73 -19.96
N SER A 49 -2.73 13.89 -20.89
CA SER A 49 -3.06 14.25 -22.28
C SER A 49 -4.04 13.27 -22.91
N GLU A 50 -5.04 13.76 -23.63
CA GLU A 50 -5.97 12.94 -24.44
C GLU A 50 -5.32 12.30 -25.67
N GLU A 51 -4.24 12.92 -26.18
CA GLU A 51 -3.50 12.45 -27.34
C GLU A 51 -2.76 11.13 -27.04
N LEU A 52 -3.08 10.08 -27.80
CA LEU A 52 -2.40 8.78 -27.73
C LEU A 52 -0.91 8.90 -28.06
N ALA A 53 -0.08 8.20 -27.29
CA ALA A 53 1.38 8.12 -27.47
C ALA A 53 2.12 9.47 -27.44
N LYS A 54 1.51 10.52 -26.89
CA LYS A 54 2.20 11.79 -26.65
C LYS A 54 3.36 11.58 -25.68
N ARG A 55 4.55 12.02 -26.09
CA ARG A 55 5.78 11.86 -25.31
C ARG A 55 5.64 12.50 -23.92
N ASN A 56 6.09 11.79 -22.89
CA ASN A 56 6.09 12.22 -21.49
C ASN A 56 4.69 12.56 -20.91
N LYS A 57 3.63 12.02 -21.52
CA LYS A 57 2.26 12.20 -21.06
C LYS A 57 1.57 10.85 -20.87
N LEU A 58 0.60 10.82 -19.96
CA LEU A 58 -0.27 9.70 -19.66
C LEU A 58 -1.69 10.07 -20.07
N ARG A 59 -2.38 9.13 -20.70
CA ARG A 59 -3.80 9.26 -21.06
C ARG A 59 -4.75 8.75 -19.96
N SER A 60 -4.22 8.08 -18.94
CA SER A 60 -5.05 7.58 -17.84
C SER A 60 -5.58 8.73 -17.01
N ASP A 61 -6.88 8.75 -16.75
CA ASP A 61 -7.50 9.74 -15.87
C ASP A 61 -7.27 9.46 -14.37
N GLY A 62 -6.85 8.23 -14.07
CA GLY A 62 -6.84 7.69 -12.72
C GLY A 62 -6.04 6.40 -12.59
N GLY A 63 -6.28 5.69 -11.51
CA GLY A 63 -5.66 4.42 -11.19
C GLY A 63 -6.12 3.87 -9.84
N TYR A 64 -5.48 2.78 -9.43
CA TYR A 64 -5.73 2.12 -8.17
C TYR A 64 -4.77 2.67 -7.11
N PHE A 65 -5.22 3.60 -6.29
CA PHE A 65 -4.38 4.27 -5.30
C PHE A 65 -4.74 3.83 -3.88
N ILE A 66 -3.70 3.58 -3.07
CA ILE A 66 -3.85 3.43 -1.62
C ILE A 66 -4.25 4.80 -1.06
N LYS A 67 -5.31 4.81 -0.25
CA LYS A 67 -5.89 6.03 0.33
C LYS A 67 -5.01 6.64 1.42
N ASP A 68 -4.24 5.80 2.11
CA ASP A 68 -3.34 6.23 3.18
C ASP A 68 -2.24 7.18 2.66
N ASP A 69 -1.82 8.08 3.54
CA ASP A 69 -0.66 8.92 3.28
C ASP A 69 0.61 8.03 3.17
N PRO A 70 1.33 8.02 2.04
CA PRO A 70 2.61 7.33 1.92
C PRO A 70 3.70 7.86 2.86
N GLY A 71 3.53 9.08 3.40
CA GLY A 71 4.41 9.67 4.38
C GLY A 71 4.21 9.13 5.81
N ALA A 72 3.03 8.59 6.11
CA ALA A 72 2.70 8.09 7.45
C ALA A 72 3.42 6.76 7.73
N PHE A 73 4.10 6.69 8.88
CA PHE A 73 4.83 5.50 9.34
C PHE A 73 5.13 5.60 10.84
N ASP A 74 4.90 4.50 11.57
CA ASP A 74 5.21 4.41 13.00
C ASP A 74 6.71 4.10 13.22
N ALA A 75 7.56 5.11 13.03
CA ALA A 75 9.01 4.94 13.11
C ALA A 75 9.51 4.42 14.48
N PRO A 76 9.03 4.92 15.64
CA PRO A 76 9.43 4.40 16.95
C PRO A 76 9.11 2.93 17.13
N PHE A 77 7.97 2.45 16.61
CA PHE A 77 7.59 1.04 16.69
C PHE A 77 8.62 0.11 16.04
N PHE A 78 9.19 0.54 14.90
CA PHE A 78 10.22 -0.18 14.16
C PHE A 78 11.65 0.20 14.55
N SER A 79 11.84 0.98 15.62
CA SER A 79 13.15 1.47 16.06
C SER A 79 13.92 2.24 14.98
N VAL A 80 13.19 2.98 14.14
CA VAL A 80 13.73 3.84 13.09
C VAL A 80 13.69 5.30 13.55
N THR A 81 14.75 6.06 13.32
CA THR A 81 14.77 7.49 13.64
C THR A 81 13.91 8.31 12.67
N ALA A 82 13.49 9.52 13.08
CA ALA A 82 12.71 10.39 12.19
C ALA A 82 13.46 10.75 10.89
N ALA A 83 14.78 10.93 10.96
CA ALA A 83 15.62 11.26 9.81
C ALA A 83 15.74 10.09 8.81
N GLU A 84 15.87 8.87 9.34
CA GLU A 84 15.86 7.66 8.52
C GLU A 84 14.48 7.44 7.90
N ALA A 85 13.41 7.52 8.69
CA ALA A 85 12.03 7.36 8.21
C ALA A 85 11.68 8.36 7.08
N ALA A 86 12.15 9.60 7.17
CA ALA A 86 11.97 10.61 6.14
C ALA A 86 12.70 10.28 4.83
N SER A 87 13.80 9.54 4.91
CA SER A 87 14.62 9.11 3.77
C SER A 87 14.20 7.75 3.21
N MET A 88 13.33 7.01 3.92
CA MET A 88 12.87 5.70 3.50
C MET A 88 11.85 5.78 2.36
N ASP A 89 12.00 4.86 1.41
CA ASP A 89 10.97 4.61 0.40
C ASP A 89 9.64 4.23 1.08
N PRO A 90 8.51 4.88 0.72
CA PRO A 90 7.19 4.50 1.24
C PRO A 90 6.86 3.01 1.12
N MET A 91 7.32 2.34 0.05
CA MET A 91 7.10 0.89 -0.14
C MET A 91 7.83 0.07 0.93
N GLN A 92 9.02 0.47 1.36
CA GLN A 92 9.73 -0.22 2.45
C GLN A 92 8.97 -0.06 3.77
N ARG A 93 8.46 1.15 4.05
CA ARG A 93 7.66 1.44 5.24
C ARG A 93 6.38 0.63 5.29
N TRP A 94 5.63 0.59 4.19
CA TRP A 94 4.44 -0.27 4.09
C TRP A 94 4.78 -1.76 4.19
N THR A 95 5.91 -2.19 3.63
CA THR A 95 6.34 -3.60 3.74
C THR A 95 6.59 -3.98 5.19
N LEU A 96 7.22 -3.11 5.99
CA LEU A 96 7.43 -3.34 7.42
C LEU A 96 6.10 -3.47 8.18
N GLU A 97 5.18 -2.53 7.97
CA GLU A 97 3.84 -2.53 8.59
C GLU A 97 3.04 -3.79 8.21
N VAL A 98 2.99 -4.11 6.92
CA VAL A 98 2.23 -5.26 6.40
C VAL A 98 2.85 -6.57 6.84
N SER A 99 4.18 -6.69 6.86
CA SER A 99 4.86 -7.90 7.33
C SER A 99 4.57 -8.14 8.82
N TYR A 100 4.64 -7.09 9.64
CA TYR A 100 4.32 -7.19 11.05
C TYR A 100 2.86 -7.62 11.27
N ARG A 101 1.90 -7.01 10.57
CA ARG A 101 0.48 -7.42 10.65
C ARG A 101 0.25 -8.85 10.15
N ALA A 102 1.00 -9.31 9.14
CA ALA A 102 0.90 -10.69 8.66
C ALA A 102 1.36 -11.70 9.73
N PHE A 103 2.41 -11.36 10.47
CA PHE A 103 2.87 -12.13 11.63
C PHE A 103 1.80 -12.18 12.74
N GLU A 104 1.18 -11.03 13.06
CA GLU A 104 0.07 -10.97 14.04
C GLU A 104 -1.13 -11.83 13.60
N ASN A 105 -1.53 -11.76 12.33
CA ASN A 105 -2.63 -12.56 11.79
C ASN A 105 -2.31 -14.06 11.74
N GLY A 106 -1.03 -14.43 11.69
CA GLY A 106 -0.57 -15.81 11.82
C GLY A 106 -0.25 -16.22 13.26
N GLU A 107 -0.69 -15.42 14.24
CA GLU A 107 -0.50 -15.63 15.67
C GLU A 107 0.97 -15.88 16.07
N THR A 108 1.90 -15.33 15.28
CA THR A 108 3.33 -15.50 15.45
C THR A 108 3.95 -14.15 15.72
N PHE A 109 4.42 -13.89 16.94
CA PHE A 109 4.98 -12.59 17.28
C PHE A 109 6.50 -12.57 17.07
N PRO A 110 7.05 -11.54 16.39
CA PRO A 110 8.48 -11.29 16.43
C PRO A 110 8.87 -11.06 17.89
N THR A 111 9.79 -11.87 18.42
CA THR A 111 10.29 -11.66 19.78
C THR A 111 10.95 -10.30 19.85
N ARG A 112 10.36 -9.37 20.60
CA ARG A 112 11.03 -8.13 20.98
C ARG A 112 12.16 -8.50 21.94
N ASN A 113 13.39 -8.53 21.44
CA ASN A 113 14.57 -8.51 22.30
C ASN A 113 14.64 -7.11 22.93
N CYS A 114 13.93 -6.94 24.05
CA CYS A 114 14.16 -5.86 24.99
C CYS A 114 15.37 -6.17 25.86
#